data_AF-A0A5X3I3E1-F1
#
_entry.id   AF-A0A5X3I3E1-F1
#
_cell.length_a   1.000
_cell.length_b   1.000
_cell.length_c   1.000
_cell.angle_alpha   90.00
_cell.angle_beta   90.00
_cell.angle_gamma   90.00
#
_symmetry.space_group_name_H-M   'P 1'
#
loop_
_entity.id
_entity.type
_entity.pdbx_description
1 polymer ?
#
loop_
_entity_poly.entity_id
_entity_poly.type
_entity_poly.pdbx_seq_one_letter_code
_entity_poly.pdbx_strand_id
1 'polypeptide(L)'
;MTVGSFGIGAKDGAYAFEVNDFGAVQVAMSGSGLRTYRNNGFLGDGDQSIAQYSPTIWVGTGDTWASLSLPYSPAGKIAVASGSESAGRMVVRLLWDNSNTVVDGNGFIKQASPVVRIFSDGGYETNDESEGVVVTRIQTGEYLIEGCTGLNADAAWGGIDGGFEIPVDRNKLARIWIDYEVNADGSVLVRTYHRVHPSAPPFAQNRIGNTDISGMFTETVADGEPVDIPADSFVSVRVEMPENSIWNKKQEATRIAMEEARMKEGRTDGNNV
;
A
#
# COMPACT_ATOMS: atom_id res chain seq x y z
N MET A 1 0.52 -41.04 -24.71
CA MET A 1 1.08 -40.09 -23.73
C MET A 1 2.58 -40.01 -23.95
N THR A 2 3.11 -38.83 -24.27
CA THR A 2 4.55 -38.58 -24.48
C THR A 2 5.24 -38.24 -23.16
N VAL A 3 6.48 -38.70 -23.00
CA VAL A 3 7.31 -38.43 -21.83
C VAL A 3 7.65 -36.94 -21.79
N GLY A 4 7.35 -36.27 -20.67
CA GLY A 4 7.59 -34.82 -20.47
C GLY A 4 6.34 -33.97 -20.21
N SER A 5 5.13 -34.53 -20.32
CA SER A 5 3.86 -33.80 -20.06
C SER A 5 3.49 -33.66 -18.58
N PHE A 6 4.41 -33.95 -17.64
CA PHE A 6 4.14 -33.91 -16.21
C PHE A 6 4.90 -32.76 -15.54
N GLY A 7 4.17 -31.68 -15.27
CA GLY A 7 4.46 -30.78 -14.14
C GLY A 7 5.40 -29.60 -14.37
N ILE A 8 6.37 -29.69 -15.29
CA ILE A 8 7.24 -28.56 -15.68
C ILE A 8 7.52 -28.70 -17.18
N GLY A 9 6.82 -27.96 -18.05
CA GLY A 9 7.22 -27.92 -19.46
C GLY A 9 6.22 -27.42 -20.49
N ALA A 10 4.91 -27.45 -20.23
CA ALA A 10 3.90 -26.93 -21.16
C ALA A 10 2.85 -26.09 -20.43
N LYS A 11 2.53 -24.90 -20.97
CA LYS A 11 1.51 -23.98 -20.39
C LYS A 11 0.15 -24.67 -20.22
N ASP A 12 -0.22 -25.54 -21.17
CA ASP A 12 -1.49 -26.26 -21.20
C ASP A 12 -1.41 -27.63 -20.50
N GLY A 13 -0.26 -27.98 -19.91
CA GLY A 13 -0.07 -29.20 -19.11
C GLY A 13 -0.30 -29.00 -17.60
N ALA A 14 -0.66 -27.79 -17.18
CA ALA A 14 -0.97 -27.45 -15.79
C ALA A 14 -2.40 -27.88 -15.42
N TYR A 15 -2.62 -28.25 -14.15
CA TYR A 15 -3.97 -28.50 -13.65
C TYR A 15 -4.76 -27.19 -13.60
N ALA A 16 -5.97 -27.19 -14.17
CA ALA A 16 -6.90 -26.08 -14.05
C ALA A 16 -8.06 -26.48 -13.13
N PHE A 17 -8.37 -25.63 -12.17
CA PHE A 17 -9.50 -25.79 -11.25
C PHE A 17 -10.50 -24.65 -11.45
N GLU A 18 -11.78 -24.93 -11.18
CA GLU A 18 -12.88 -23.95 -11.15
C GLU A 18 -13.57 -24.07 -9.79
N VAL A 19 -12.83 -23.79 -8.70
CA VAL A 19 -13.31 -24.01 -7.33
C VAL A 19 -13.26 -22.73 -6.50
N ASN A 20 -14.21 -22.60 -5.58
CA ASN A 20 -14.34 -21.47 -4.67
C ASN A 20 -13.91 -21.82 -3.23
N ASP A 21 -13.26 -22.97 -3.05
CA ASP A 21 -12.70 -23.44 -1.79
C ASP A 21 -11.30 -24.01 -2.03
N PHE A 22 -10.35 -23.59 -1.22
CA PHE A 22 -8.98 -24.09 -1.32
C PHE A 22 -8.85 -25.55 -0.89
N GLY A 23 -9.73 -26.03 0.00
CA GLY A 23 -9.77 -27.44 0.39
C GLY A 23 -9.91 -28.37 -0.81
N ALA A 24 -10.76 -28.01 -1.78
CA ALA A 24 -10.89 -28.73 -3.05
C ALA A 24 -9.60 -28.77 -3.87
N VAL A 25 -8.84 -27.65 -3.92
CA VAL A 25 -7.52 -27.61 -4.56
C VAL A 25 -6.55 -28.54 -3.83
N GLN A 26 -6.49 -28.47 -2.51
CA GLN A 26 -5.59 -29.32 -1.71
C GLN A 26 -5.87 -30.80 -1.95
N VAL A 27 -7.15 -31.22 -1.92
CA VAL A 27 -7.52 -32.62 -2.16
C VAL A 27 -7.06 -33.07 -3.54
N ALA A 28 -7.22 -32.24 -4.57
CA ALA A 28 -6.79 -32.55 -5.93
C ALA A 28 -5.26 -32.61 -6.08
N MET A 29 -4.52 -31.86 -5.25
CA MET A 29 -3.05 -31.82 -5.25
C MET A 29 -2.41 -32.81 -4.28
N SER A 30 -3.19 -33.46 -3.41
CA SER A 30 -2.71 -34.47 -2.46
C SER A 30 -1.92 -35.59 -3.16
N GLY A 31 -0.82 -36.05 -2.55
CA GLY A 31 0.11 -37.01 -3.15
C GLY A 31 0.93 -36.50 -4.34
N SER A 32 0.80 -35.22 -4.74
CA SER A 32 1.64 -34.62 -5.78
C SER A 32 2.95 -34.07 -5.23
N GLY A 33 4.06 -34.33 -5.93
CA GLY A 33 5.35 -33.66 -5.70
C GLY A 33 5.36 -32.23 -6.24
N LEU A 34 6.34 -31.89 -7.09
CA LEU A 34 6.41 -30.59 -7.75
C LEU A 34 5.45 -30.50 -8.94
N ARG A 35 4.55 -29.52 -8.95
CA ARG A 35 3.57 -29.29 -10.03
C ARG A 35 3.20 -27.81 -10.19
N THR A 36 2.73 -27.43 -11.36
CA THR A 36 2.06 -26.14 -11.60
C THR A 36 0.55 -26.34 -11.77
N TYR A 37 -0.24 -25.42 -11.25
CA TYR A 37 -1.69 -25.38 -11.44
C TYR A 37 -2.21 -23.95 -11.49
N ARG A 38 -3.47 -23.79 -11.89
CA ARG A 38 -4.21 -22.52 -11.87
C ARG A 38 -5.61 -22.78 -11.34
N ASN A 39 -6.09 -21.94 -10.42
CA ASN A 39 -7.50 -21.93 -10.04
C ASN A 39 -8.19 -20.70 -10.65
N ASN A 40 -9.29 -20.94 -11.34
CA ASN A 40 -10.10 -19.93 -12.00
C ASN A 40 -11.32 -19.51 -11.16
N GLY A 41 -11.70 -20.33 -10.18
CA GLY A 41 -12.75 -19.98 -9.23
C GLY A 41 -12.28 -18.94 -8.21
N PHE A 42 -13.21 -18.15 -7.69
CA PHE A 42 -12.93 -17.11 -6.70
C PHE A 42 -13.11 -17.70 -5.30
N LEU A 43 -12.04 -17.73 -4.50
CA LEU A 43 -12.05 -18.32 -3.15
C LEU A 43 -12.75 -17.45 -2.09
N GLY A 44 -13.23 -16.25 -2.46
CA GLY A 44 -13.83 -15.29 -1.55
C GLY A 44 -12.80 -14.35 -0.90
N ASP A 45 -13.26 -13.20 -0.39
CA ASP A 45 -12.39 -12.16 0.17
C ASP A 45 -11.59 -12.60 1.41
N GLY A 46 -12.09 -13.63 2.11
CA GLY A 46 -11.46 -14.18 3.32
C GLY A 46 -10.31 -15.16 3.07
N ASP A 47 -10.09 -15.60 1.82
CA ASP A 47 -9.07 -16.59 1.48
C ASP A 47 -8.10 -16.07 0.42
N GLN A 48 -6.91 -15.66 0.88
CA GLN A 48 -5.87 -15.06 0.04
C GLN A 48 -4.78 -16.07 -0.34
N SER A 49 -5.07 -17.37 -0.31
CA SER A 49 -4.06 -18.42 -0.59
C SER A 49 -3.66 -18.49 -2.06
N ILE A 50 -4.59 -18.18 -2.95
CA ILE A 50 -4.42 -18.19 -4.40
C ILE A 50 -5.22 -17.03 -4.96
N ALA A 51 -4.59 -16.12 -5.70
CA ALA A 51 -5.33 -15.11 -6.43
C ALA A 51 -6.01 -15.76 -7.66
N GLN A 52 -7.22 -15.33 -8.00
CA GLN A 52 -7.98 -15.91 -9.11
C GLN A 52 -7.16 -15.85 -10.42
N TYR A 53 -7.22 -16.93 -11.22
CA TYR A 53 -6.47 -17.12 -12.47
C TYR A 53 -4.94 -17.11 -12.35
N SER A 54 -4.41 -17.18 -11.13
CA SER A 54 -2.97 -17.04 -10.92
C SER A 54 -2.25 -18.36 -11.14
N PRO A 55 -1.16 -18.38 -11.94
CA PRO A 55 -0.27 -19.53 -11.97
C PRO A 55 0.29 -19.77 -10.56
N THR A 56 0.21 -21.02 -10.12
CA THR A 56 0.59 -21.41 -8.77
C THR A 56 1.47 -22.65 -8.84
N ILE A 57 2.59 -22.61 -8.12
CA ILE A 57 3.50 -23.74 -7.96
C ILE A 57 3.09 -24.50 -6.70
N TRP A 58 2.99 -25.82 -6.77
CA TRP A 58 2.78 -26.73 -5.65
C TRP A 58 4.00 -27.61 -5.45
N VAL A 59 4.37 -27.82 -4.19
CA VAL A 59 5.48 -28.68 -3.78
C VAL A 59 5.00 -29.55 -2.62
N GLY A 60 4.69 -30.82 -2.90
CA GLY A 60 4.48 -31.83 -1.86
C GLY A 60 5.75 -32.61 -1.54
N THR A 61 5.97 -32.93 -0.26
CA THR A 61 7.06 -33.79 0.22
C THR A 61 6.58 -34.55 1.46
N GLY A 62 6.52 -35.88 1.36
CA GLY A 62 5.88 -36.70 2.39
C GLY A 62 4.41 -36.34 2.54
N ASP A 63 3.98 -36.09 3.78
CA ASP A 63 2.63 -35.64 4.13
C ASP A 63 2.48 -34.11 4.18
N THR A 64 3.53 -33.35 3.85
CA THR A 64 3.54 -31.88 3.89
C THR A 64 3.55 -31.27 2.50
N TRP A 65 3.05 -30.04 2.40
CA TRP A 65 3.05 -29.30 1.15
C TRP A 65 3.21 -27.80 1.34
N ALA A 66 3.70 -27.15 0.28
CA ALA A 66 3.71 -25.71 0.12
C ALA A 66 3.22 -25.32 -1.28
N SER A 67 2.65 -24.13 -1.40
CA SER A 67 2.26 -23.55 -2.67
C SER A 67 2.62 -22.07 -2.74
N LEU A 68 3.05 -21.61 -3.92
CA LEU A 68 3.41 -20.23 -4.21
C LEU A 68 2.51 -19.73 -5.35
N SER A 69 1.59 -18.83 -5.03
CA SER A 69 0.69 -18.21 -5.99
C SER A 69 1.28 -16.89 -6.49
N LEU A 70 1.37 -16.75 -7.81
CA LEU A 70 1.93 -15.59 -8.48
C LEU A 70 0.80 -14.86 -9.25
N PRO A 71 0.26 -13.75 -8.71
CA PRO A 71 -0.87 -13.08 -9.29
C PRO A 71 -0.55 -12.49 -10.67
N TYR A 72 -1.47 -12.69 -11.62
CA TYR A 72 -1.40 -12.02 -12.92
C TYR A 72 -2.02 -10.61 -12.90
N SER A 73 -2.94 -10.37 -11.95
CA SER A 73 -3.62 -9.09 -11.76
C SER A 73 -2.83 -8.20 -10.79
N PRO A 74 -2.71 -6.88 -11.05
CA PRO A 74 -2.02 -5.95 -10.16
C PRO A 74 -2.64 -5.85 -8.75
N ALA A 75 -3.93 -6.17 -8.61
CA ALA A 75 -4.62 -6.20 -7.31
C ALA A 75 -4.41 -7.52 -6.55
N GLY A 76 -3.86 -8.55 -7.19
CA GLY A 76 -3.61 -9.84 -6.55
C GLY A 76 -2.38 -9.80 -5.66
N LYS A 77 -2.40 -10.53 -4.55
CA LYS A 77 -1.25 -10.63 -3.63
C LYS A 77 -0.43 -11.89 -3.93
N ILE A 78 0.89 -11.78 -3.83
CA ILE A 78 1.76 -12.97 -3.82
C ILE A 78 1.52 -13.71 -2.51
N ALA A 79 1.16 -14.99 -2.61
CA ALA A 79 0.79 -15.79 -1.46
C ALA A 79 1.60 -17.08 -1.40
N VAL A 80 2.08 -17.41 -0.19
CA VAL A 80 2.65 -18.72 0.14
C VAL A 80 1.72 -19.40 1.12
N ALA A 81 1.04 -20.44 0.66
CA ALA A 81 0.22 -21.31 1.51
C ALA A 81 0.94 -22.62 1.79
N SER A 82 0.82 -23.14 3.01
CA SER A 82 1.44 -24.42 3.40
C SER A 82 0.58 -25.18 4.39
N GLY A 83 0.74 -26.49 4.41
CA GLY A 83 -0.01 -27.37 5.31
C GLY A 83 0.44 -28.82 5.23
N SER A 84 -0.44 -29.70 5.68
CA SER A 84 -0.27 -31.14 5.56
C SER A 84 -1.53 -31.79 5.00
N GLU A 85 -1.41 -33.02 4.53
CA GLU A 85 -2.54 -33.80 4.05
C GLU A 85 -3.59 -34.02 5.15
N SER A 86 -3.15 -34.21 6.39
CA SER A 86 -4.01 -34.48 7.55
C SER A 86 -4.64 -33.24 8.18
N ALA A 87 -3.92 -32.12 8.22
CA ALA A 87 -4.35 -30.90 8.90
C ALA A 87 -4.98 -29.86 7.97
N GLY A 88 -4.94 -30.07 6.65
CA GLY A 88 -5.37 -29.05 5.70
C GLY A 88 -4.32 -27.95 5.53
N ARG A 89 -4.76 -26.81 4.98
CA ARG A 89 -3.96 -25.57 4.96
C ARG A 89 -3.83 -25.03 6.38
N MET A 90 -2.59 -24.83 6.80
CA MET A 90 -2.27 -24.35 8.15
C MET A 90 -1.87 -22.88 8.17
N VAL A 91 -1.16 -22.43 7.12
CA VAL A 91 -0.60 -21.07 7.07
C VAL A 91 -0.80 -20.49 5.68
N VAL A 92 -1.10 -19.19 5.65
CA VAL A 92 -1.00 -18.33 4.46
C VAL A 92 -0.10 -17.16 4.82
N ARG A 93 0.94 -16.93 4.02
CA ARG A 93 1.82 -15.76 4.12
C ARG A 93 1.63 -14.91 2.88
N LEU A 94 1.31 -13.65 3.09
CA LEU A 94 1.25 -12.66 2.02
C LEU A 94 2.60 -11.98 1.94
N LEU A 95 3.17 -11.95 0.73
CA LEU A 95 4.46 -11.31 0.51
C LEU A 95 4.22 -9.84 0.21
N TRP A 96 5.03 -9.01 0.87
CA TRP A 96 5.16 -7.61 0.54
C TRP A 96 5.95 -7.47 -0.76
N ASP A 97 5.42 -6.67 -1.68
CA ASP A 97 6.00 -6.38 -2.98
C ASP A 97 5.86 -4.87 -3.30
N ASN A 98 6.43 -4.43 -4.41
CA ASN A 98 6.44 -3.01 -4.79
C ASN A 98 5.06 -2.45 -5.16
N SER A 99 4.04 -3.29 -5.31
CA SER A 99 2.65 -2.90 -5.55
C SER A 99 1.89 -2.66 -4.25
N ASN A 100 2.33 -3.25 -3.14
CA ASN A 100 1.68 -3.12 -1.83
C ASN A 100 2.58 -2.51 -0.74
N THR A 101 3.79 -2.05 -1.10
CA THR A 101 4.70 -1.32 -0.20
C THR A 101 5.20 0.01 -0.77
N VAL A 102 5.53 0.92 0.14
CA VAL A 102 6.31 2.15 -0.11
C VAL A 102 7.50 2.18 0.84
N VAL A 103 8.61 2.79 0.41
CA VAL A 103 9.78 3.02 1.25
C VAL A 103 9.75 4.47 1.74
N ASP A 104 9.85 4.68 3.05
CA ASP A 104 9.88 6.04 3.61
C ASP A 104 11.23 6.75 3.39
N GLY A 105 11.30 8.03 3.73
CA GLY A 105 12.53 8.83 3.59
C GLY A 105 13.73 8.32 4.41
N ASN A 106 13.50 7.39 5.35
CA ASN A 106 14.53 6.76 6.18
C ASN A 106 14.87 5.33 5.74
N GLY A 107 14.27 4.83 4.66
CA GLY A 107 14.52 3.48 4.14
C GLY A 107 13.69 2.36 4.77
N PHE A 108 12.66 2.67 5.57
CA PHE A 108 11.76 1.65 6.14
C PHE A 108 10.66 1.28 5.15
N ILE A 109 10.39 -0.03 5.02
CA ILE A 109 9.27 -0.55 4.24
C ILE A 109 7.96 -0.32 5.00
N LYS A 110 7.00 0.31 4.33
CA LYS A 110 5.66 0.61 4.80
C LYS A 110 4.64 0.04 3.82
N GLN A 111 3.42 -0.26 4.26
CA GLN A 111 2.31 -0.61 3.38
C GLN A 111 2.01 0.58 2.45
N ALA A 112 1.72 0.27 1.19
CA ALA A 112 1.25 1.24 0.23
C ALA A 112 -0.09 1.80 0.70
N SER A 113 -0.18 3.13 0.67
CA SER A 113 -1.44 3.85 0.80
C SER A 113 -1.35 5.08 -0.10
N PRO A 114 -2.49 5.74 -0.40
CA PRO A 114 -2.46 7.06 -1.03
C PRO A 114 -1.71 8.01 -0.10
N VAL A 115 -0.63 8.63 -0.59
CA VAL A 115 0.26 9.50 0.19
C VAL A 115 0.43 10.82 -0.54
N VAL A 116 0.20 11.91 0.19
CA VAL A 116 0.40 13.28 -0.26
C VAL A 116 1.51 13.89 0.60
N ARG A 117 2.59 14.35 -0.02
CA ARG A 117 3.64 15.11 0.68
C ARG A 117 3.43 16.60 0.44
N ILE A 118 3.37 17.38 1.50
CA ILE A 118 3.17 18.83 1.47
C ILE A 118 4.48 19.52 1.83
N PHE A 119 4.86 20.52 1.04
CA PHE A 119 6.04 21.36 1.27
C PHE A 119 5.66 22.77 1.74
N SER A 120 6.65 23.50 2.25
CA SER A 120 6.50 24.80 2.90
C SER A 120 5.65 25.82 2.14
N ASP A 121 5.87 25.94 0.84
CA ASP A 121 5.25 26.92 -0.05
C ASP A 121 3.88 26.47 -0.61
N GLY A 122 3.42 25.28 -0.25
CA GLY A 122 2.23 24.65 -0.81
C GLY A 122 2.51 23.76 -2.03
N GLY A 123 3.77 23.66 -2.47
CA GLY A 123 4.17 22.58 -3.38
C GLY A 123 3.85 21.22 -2.77
N TYR A 124 3.61 20.21 -3.61
CA TYR A 124 3.26 18.88 -3.13
C TYR A 124 3.67 17.77 -4.12
N GLU A 125 3.81 16.55 -3.59
CA GLU A 125 4.00 15.32 -4.35
C GLU A 125 2.88 14.33 -4.02
N THR A 126 2.43 13.59 -5.04
CA THR A 126 1.48 12.47 -4.91
C THR A 126 2.14 11.18 -5.38
N ASN A 127 1.72 10.05 -4.84
CA ASN A 127 2.02 8.73 -5.42
C ASN A 127 0.91 8.30 -6.40
N ASP A 128 1.12 7.18 -7.09
CA ASP A 128 0.17 6.66 -8.08
C ASP A 128 -1.25 6.51 -7.52
N GLU A 129 -1.40 6.11 -6.26
CA GLU A 129 -2.70 5.91 -5.60
C GLU A 129 -3.42 7.22 -5.26
N SER A 130 -2.69 8.31 -5.01
CA SER A 130 -3.23 9.65 -4.71
C SER A 130 -3.28 10.57 -5.93
N GLU A 131 -3.13 10.01 -7.14
CA GLU A 131 -3.23 10.76 -8.38
C GLU A 131 -4.59 11.48 -8.48
N GLY A 132 -4.54 12.79 -8.75
CA GLY A 132 -5.71 13.65 -8.84
C GLY A 132 -5.97 14.48 -7.58
N VAL A 133 -5.21 14.27 -6.50
CA VAL A 133 -5.19 15.17 -5.35
C VAL A 133 -4.54 16.52 -5.70
N VAL A 134 -5.09 17.59 -5.12
CA VAL A 134 -4.53 18.94 -5.19
C VAL A 134 -4.29 19.47 -3.78
N VAL A 135 -3.17 20.15 -3.57
CA VAL A 135 -2.87 20.85 -2.32
C VAL A 135 -2.80 22.35 -2.56
N THR A 136 -3.49 23.11 -1.72
CA THR A 136 -3.51 24.58 -1.73
C THR A 136 -3.03 25.10 -0.39
N ARG A 137 -1.96 25.91 -0.37
CA ARG A 137 -1.57 26.68 0.83
C ARG A 137 -2.51 27.88 0.99
N ILE A 138 -3.32 27.88 2.04
CA ILE A 138 -4.30 28.93 2.33
C ILE A 138 -3.61 30.13 2.97
N GLN A 139 -2.80 29.88 3.99
CA GLN A 139 -2.03 30.88 4.72
C GLN A 139 -0.85 30.23 5.44
N THR A 140 -0.10 30.99 6.23
CA THR A 140 1.04 30.48 7.00
C THR A 140 0.63 29.30 7.88
N GLY A 141 1.25 28.15 7.63
CA GLY A 141 0.99 26.93 8.38
C GLY A 141 -0.40 26.32 8.12
N GLU A 142 -1.08 26.66 7.02
CA GLU A 142 -2.40 26.11 6.71
C GLU A 142 -2.49 25.64 5.25
N TYR A 143 -2.78 24.35 5.06
CA TYR A 143 -2.75 23.66 3.77
C TYR A 143 -4.02 22.82 3.59
N LEU A 144 -4.72 22.98 2.48
CA LEU A 144 -5.92 22.21 2.15
C LEU A 144 -5.61 21.16 1.09
N ILE A 145 -5.98 19.91 1.38
CA ILE A 145 -5.89 18.78 0.46
C ILE A 145 -7.30 18.50 -0.10
N GLU A 146 -7.44 18.52 -1.42
CA GLU A 146 -8.68 18.25 -2.14
C GLU A 146 -8.53 17.05 -3.07
N GLY A 147 -9.64 16.37 -3.40
CA GLY A 147 -9.65 15.17 -4.25
C GLY A 147 -9.57 13.85 -3.49
N CYS A 148 -9.55 13.91 -2.16
CA CYS A 148 -9.67 12.78 -1.24
C CYS A 148 -11.04 12.75 -0.56
N THR A 149 -11.34 11.66 0.16
CA THR A 149 -12.57 11.50 0.98
C THR A 149 -12.30 11.55 2.48
N GLY A 150 -11.09 11.94 2.88
CA GLY A 150 -10.67 12.09 4.27
C GLY A 150 -9.27 11.53 4.49
N LEU A 151 -8.93 11.24 5.75
CA LEU A 151 -7.73 10.52 6.11
C LEU A 151 -7.90 9.03 5.88
N ASN A 152 -6.80 8.36 5.53
CA ASN A 152 -6.82 6.91 5.36
C ASN A 152 -7.19 6.22 6.69
N ALA A 153 -8.15 5.29 6.62
CA ALA A 153 -8.72 4.64 7.80
C ALA A 153 -7.87 3.47 8.37
N ASP A 154 -6.75 3.14 7.75
CA ASP A 154 -5.90 2.03 8.19
C ASP A 154 -5.13 2.39 9.47
N ALA A 155 -5.53 1.76 10.58
CA ALA A 155 -4.95 1.95 11.91
C ALA A 155 -3.45 1.60 11.99
N ALA A 156 -2.90 0.86 11.01
CA ALA A 156 -1.48 0.50 10.97
C ALA A 156 -0.55 1.71 10.75
N TRP A 157 -1.08 2.88 10.34
CA TRP A 157 -0.26 4.01 9.90
C TRP A 157 -0.28 5.26 10.79
N GLY A 158 -1.16 5.29 11.79
CA GLY A 158 -1.25 6.41 12.74
C GLY A 158 -2.26 6.23 13.86
N GLY A 159 -2.79 5.01 14.06
CA GLY A 159 -3.89 4.77 15.00
C GLY A 159 -5.18 5.47 14.57
N ILE A 160 -6.04 5.77 15.53
CA ILE A 160 -7.39 6.31 15.33
C ILE A 160 -7.36 7.74 14.77
N ASP A 161 -6.24 8.44 14.95
CA ASP A 161 -6.08 9.87 14.68
C ASP A 161 -5.47 10.17 13.29
N GLY A 162 -5.27 9.15 12.45
CA GLY A 162 -4.87 9.28 11.04
C GLY A 162 -3.38 9.20 10.75
N GLY A 163 -3.03 8.89 9.48
CA GLY A 163 -1.66 8.60 9.04
C GLY A 163 -0.84 9.84 8.66
N PHE A 164 -0.33 10.55 9.67
CA PHE A 164 0.61 11.68 9.47
C PHE A 164 2.04 11.30 9.79
N GLU A 165 2.98 11.83 9.01
CA GLU A 165 4.40 11.85 9.35
C GLU A 165 4.91 13.29 9.24
N ILE A 166 5.45 13.79 10.36
CA ILE A 166 5.90 15.18 10.50
C ILE A 166 7.43 15.27 10.55
N PRO A 167 8.02 16.42 10.16
CA PRO A 167 9.45 16.66 10.25
C PRO A 167 10.01 16.44 11.66
N VAL A 168 11.07 15.63 11.76
CA VAL A 168 11.85 15.43 12.99
C VAL A 168 13.28 15.93 12.80
N ASP A 169 13.89 16.40 13.88
CA ASP A 169 15.29 16.80 13.88
C ASP A 169 16.25 15.60 14.05
N ARG A 170 17.55 15.88 14.06
CA ARG A 170 18.63 14.89 14.27
C ARG A 170 18.53 14.11 15.59
N ASN A 171 17.80 14.63 16.57
CA ASN A 171 17.60 14.04 17.90
C ASN A 171 16.24 13.34 18.02
N LYS A 172 15.51 13.18 16.91
CA LYS A 172 14.14 12.63 16.85
C LYS A 172 13.12 13.48 17.60
N LEU A 173 13.37 14.78 17.72
CA LEU A 173 12.42 15.75 18.25
C LEU A 173 11.61 16.34 17.09
N ALA A 174 10.28 16.25 17.17
CA ALA A 174 9.38 16.81 16.16
C ALA A 174 9.56 18.33 16.07
N ARG A 175 9.66 18.87 14.85
CA ARG A 175 9.94 20.30 14.63
C ARG A 175 8.69 21.17 14.60
N ILE A 176 7.52 20.55 14.45
CA ILE A 176 6.21 21.20 14.38
C ILE A 176 5.17 20.41 15.19
N TRP A 177 4.10 21.09 15.58
CA TRP A 177 2.82 20.47 15.91
C TRP A 177 1.97 20.38 14.65
N ILE A 178 1.05 19.42 14.62
CA ILE A 178 0.07 19.27 13.56
C ILE A 178 -1.33 19.19 14.17
N ASP A 179 -2.26 19.90 13.57
CA ASP A 179 -3.70 19.78 13.77
C ASP A 179 -4.36 19.55 12.41
N TYR A 180 -5.55 18.94 12.39
CA TYR A 180 -6.26 18.72 11.15
C TYR A 180 -7.76 18.74 11.33
N GLU A 181 -8.45 19.01 10.23
CA GLU A 181 -9.90 18.97 10.13
C GLU A 181 -10.30 18.30 8.82
N VAL A 182 -11.22 17.34 8.88
CA VAL A 182 -11.81 16.73 7.68
C VAL A 182 -13.13 17.44 7.40
N ASN A 183 -13.19 18.12 6.26
CA ASN A 183 -14.39 18.84 5.84
C ASN A 183 -15.48 17.87 5.39
N ALA A 184 -16.73 18.36 5.32
CA ALA A 184 -17.89 17.55 4.95
C ALA A 184 -17.82 16.98 3.51
N ASP A 185 -17.03 17.60 2.63
CA ASP A 185 -16.77 17.13 1.27
C ASP A 185 -15.61 16.11 1.19
N GLY A 186 -14.97 15.80 2.32
CA GLY A 186 -13.83 14.87 2.41
C GLY A 186 -12.46 15.53 2.20
N SER A 187 -12.40 16.83 1.90
CA SER A 187 -11.13 17.56 1.89
C SER A 187 -10.51 17.62 3.29
N VAL A 188 -9.17 17.62 3.35
CA VAL A 188 -8.43 17.58 4.62
C VAL A 188 -7.67 18.88 4.78
N LEU A 189 -8.01 19.65 5.80
CA LEU A 189 -7.31 20.86 6.20
C LEU A 189 -6.23 20.50 7.21
N VAL A 190 -4.98 20.81 6.89
CA VAL A 190 -3.79 20.55 7.72
C VAL A 190 -3.25 21.86 8.25
N ARG A 191 -3.07 21.95 9.56
CA ARG A 191 -2.52 23.12 10.25
C ARG A 191 -1.23 22.76 10.97
N THR A 192 -0.20 23.60 10.85
CA THR A 192 1.11 23.38 11.44
C THR A 192 1.51 24.54 12.36
N TYR A 193 2.06 24.20 13.51
CA TYR A 193 2.48 25.17 14.52
C TYR A 193 3.91 24.93 14.96
N HIS A 194 4.58 25.98 15.39
CA HIS A 194 5.95 25.90 15.88
C HIS A 194 6.01 25.05 17.15
N ARG A 195 6.99 24.15 17.23
CA ARG A 195 7.18 23.27 18.39
C ARG A 195 8.54 23.51 19.03
N VAL A 196 8.54 24.10 20.21
CA VAL A 196 9.74 24.27 21.03
C VAL A 196 9.90 23.09 21.99
N HIS A 197 11.14 22.71 22.29
CA HIS A 197 11.46 21.66 23.27
C HIS A 197 12.20 22.27 24.48
N PRO A 198 11.50 22.79 25.50
CA PRO A 198 12.14 23.52 26.60
C PRO A 198 13.10 22.66 27.43
N SER A 199 12.87 21.36 27.51
CA SER A 199 13.71 20.40 28.25
C SER A 199 14.98 19.99 27.49
N ALA A 200 15.10 20.34 26.20
CA ALA A 200 16.28 20.05 25.41
C ALA A 200 17.41 21.07 25.71
N PRO A 201 18.69 20.69 25.49
CA PRO A 201 19.80 21.64 25.53
C PRO A 201 19.56 22.82 24.58
N PRO A 202 20.08 24.04 24.86
CA PRO A 202 19.77 25.25 24.09
C PRO A 202 19.91 25.13 22.56
N PHE A 203 20.88 24.34 22.07
CA PHE A 203 21.10 24.12 20.64
C PHE A 203 20.06 23.19 19.98
N ALA A 204 19.25 22.49 20.76
CA ALA A 204 18.28 21.48 20.33
C ALA A 204 16.83 21.83 20.70
N GLN A 205 16.58 23.04 21.22
CA GLN A 205 15.24 23.47 21.62
C GLN A 205 14.32 23.79 20.43
N ASN A 206 14.86 23.83 19.21
CA ASN A 206 14.13 24.23 17.99
C ASN A 206 13.48 25.61 18.16
N ARG A 207 14.23 26.63 18.60
CA ARG A 207 13.70 28.01 18.70
C ARG A 207 13.88 28.75 17.37
N ILE A 208 12.86 29.49 16.94
CA ILE A 208 12.92 30.36 15.75
C ILE A 208 13.07 31.81 16.19
N GLY A 209 14.14 32.46 15.73
CA GLY A 209 14.45 33.83 16.12
C GLY A 209 15.72 34.34 15.47
N ASN A 210 16.11 35.55 15.84
CA ASN A 210 17.33 36.19 15.37
C ASN A 210 18.25 36.51 16.55
N THR A 211 19.54 36.31 16.36
CA THR A 211 20.56 36.77 17.31
C THR A 211 21.12 38.09 16.81
N ASP A 212 21.04 39.13 17.64
CA ASP A 212 21.60 40.44 17.29
C ASP A 212 23.15 40.45 17.35
N ILE A 213 23.73 41.59 16.97
CA ILE A 213 25.18 41.79 17.00
C ILE A 213 25.80 41.69 18.41
N SER A 214 24.97 41.79 19.46
CA SER A 214 25.39 41.66 20.86
C SER A 214 25.33 40.22 21.38
N GLY A 215 24.85 39.28 20.55
CA GLY A 215 24.70 37.88 20.91
C GLY A 215 23.38 37.57 21.64
N MET A 216 22.44 38.52 21.70
CA MET A 216 21.14 38.32 22.33
C MET A 216 20.16 37.70 21.33
N PHE A 217 19.67 36.50 21.65
CA PHE A 217 18.64 35.82 20.86
C PHE A 217 17.25 36.39 21.18
N THR A 218 16.56 36.83 20.13
CA THR A 218 15.16 37.27 20.19
C THR A 218 14.30 36.27 19.42
N GLU A 219 13.36 35.65 20.12
CA GLU A 219 12.40 34.74 19.52
C GLU A 219 11.43 35.51 18.62
N THR A 220 11.22 35.01 17.40
CA THR A 220 10.30 35.63 16.43
C THR A 220 9.05 34.81 16.19
N VAL A 221 9.07 33.53 16.57
CA VAL A 221 7.90 32.65 16.52
C VAL A 221 7.90 31.85 17.82
N ALA A 222 6.85 32.01 18.62
CA ALA A 222 6.69 31.32 19.90
C ALA A 222 6.14 29.89 19.70
N ASP A 223 6.29 29.04 20.71
CA ASP A 223 5.68 27.70 20.72
C ASP A 223 4.16 27.80 20.53
N GLY A 224 3.62 26.98 19.63
CA GLY A 224 2.21 26.96 19.29
C GLY A 224 1.74 28.05 18.31
N GLU A 225 2.62 28.96 17.85
CA GLU A 225 2.25 29.90 16.80
C GLU A 225 2.23 29.23 15.41
N PRO A 226 1.30 29.64 14.51
CA PRO A 226 1.26 29.11 13.15
C PRO A 226 2.58 29.32 12.41
N VAL A 227 3.11 28.26 11.82
CA VAL A 227 4.35 28.30 11.04
C VAL A 227 4.24 27.35 9.86
N ASP A 228 4.79 27.73 8.72
CA ASP A 228 4.89 26.82 7.57
C ASP A 228 5.79 25.62 7.89
N ILE A 229 5.58 24.55 7.13
CA ILE A 229 6.45 23.37 7.15
C ILE A 229 7.91 23.82 6.90
N PRO A 230 8.91 23.31 7.64
CA PRO A 230 10.31 23.65 7.40
C PRO A 230 10.72 23.44 5.94
N ALA A 231 11.39 24.42 5.35
CA ALA A 231 11.74 24.42 3.92
C ALA A 231 12.66 23.26 3.48
N ASP A 232 13.34 22.61 4.43
CA ASP A 232 14.19 21.44 4.22
C ASP A 232 13.45 20.11 4.43
N SER A 233 12.13 20.13 4.56
CA SER A 233 11.32 18.96 4.89
C SER A 233 9.91 19.02 4.30
N PHE A 234 9.10 18.01 4.61
CA PHE A 234 7.71 17.89 4.18
C PHE A 234 6.86 17.26 5.29
N VAL A 235 5.55 17.47 5.22
CA VAL A 235 4.57 16.67 5.97
C VAL A 235 3.99 15.63 5.02
N SER A 236 3.98 14.37 5.42
CA SER A 236 3.34 13.30 4.66
C SER A 236 1.99 12.98 5.28
N VAL A 237 0.94 13.02 4.44
CA VAL A 237 -0.44 12.76 4.82
C VAL A 237 -0.95 11.55 4.03
N ARG A 238 -1.46 10.55 4.73
CA ARG A 238 -2.14 9.42 4.11
C ARG A 238 -3.62 9.72 3.99
N VAL A 239 -4.11 9.74 2.77
CA VAL A 239 -5.49 10.14 2.45
C VAL A 239 -6.30 8.93 2.00
N GLU A 240 -7.61 9.01 2.21
CA GLU A 240 -8.56 8.06 1.62
C GLU A 240 -8.97 8.57 0.23
N MET A 241 -8.94 7.70 -0.77
CA MET A 241 -9.25 8.08 -2.15
C MET A 241 -10.64 7.60 -2.55
N PRO A 242 -11.42 8.41 -3.29
CA PRO A 242 -12.75 7.99 -3.71
C PRO A 242 -12.68 6.76 -4.63
N GLU A 243 -13.72 5.91 -4.62
CA GLU A 243 -13.81 4.72 -5.48
C GLU A 243 -13.65 5.04 -6.97
N ASN A 244 -14.01 6.26 -7.38
CA ASN A 244 -13.90 6.74 -8.76
C ASN A 244 -12.60 7.53 -9.04
N SER A 245 -11.58 7.41 -8.18
CA SER A 245 -10.26 8.01 -8.36
C SER A 245 -9.60 7.55 -9.67
N ILE A 246 -8.62 8.31 -10.14
CA ILE A 246 -7.91 8.00 -11.39
C ILE A 246 -7.26 6.62 -11.29
N TRP A 247 -6.62 6.32 -10.16
CA TRP A 247 -5.99 5.03 -9.90
C TRP A 247 -7.00 3.88 -9.85
N ASN A 248 -8.09 4.02 -9.08
CA ASN A 248 -9.13 2.98 -8.97
C ASN A 248 -9.75 2.67 -10.34
N LYS A 249 -10.01 3.70 -11.15
CA LYS A 249 -10.49 3.52 -12.53
C LYS A 249 -9.48 2.83 -13.44
N LYS A 250 -8.18 3.12 -13.31
CA LYS A 250 -7.12 2.43 -14.08
C LYS A 250 -7.04 0.95 -13.70
N GLN A 251 -7.14 0.62 -12.41
CA GLN A 251 -7.17 -0.77 -11.94
C GLN A 251 -8.40 -1.51 -12.48
N GLU A 252 -9.57 -0.89 -12.40
CA GLU A 252 -10.83 -1.47 -12.89
C GLU A 252 -10.82 -1.65 -14.42
N ALA A 253 -10.38 -0.66 -15.18
CA ALA A 253 -10.26 -0.77 -16.63
C ALA A 253 -9.27 -1.86 -17.04
N THR A 254 -8.16 -2.01 -16.29
CA THR A 254 -7.19 -3.09 -16.49
C THR A 254 -7.84 -4.45 -16.23
N ARG A 255 -8.60 -4.58 -15.14
CA ARG A 255 -9.36 -5.79 -14.82
C ARG A 255 -10.35 -6.15 -15.92
N ILE A 256 -11.16 -5.20 -16.39
CA ILE A 256 -12.13 -5.40 -17.47
C ILE A 256 -11.42 -5.79 -18.78
N ALA A 257 -10.35 -5.09 -19.16
CA ALA A 257 -9.60 -5.40 -20.39
C ALA A 257 -9.00 -6.82 -20.35
N MET A 258 -8.52 -7.25 -19.19
CA MET A 258 -8.05 -8.63 -18.98
C MET A 258 -9.18 -9.65 -19.08
N GLU A 259 -10.36 -9.37 -18.50
CA GLU A 259 -11.55 -10.22 -18.62
C GLU A 259 -12.04 -10.31 -20.08
N GLU A 260 -12.05 -9.21 -20.81
CA GLU A 260 -12.43 -9.18 -22.23
C GLU A 260 -11.42 -9.92 -23.12
N ALA A 261 -10.12 -9.74 -22.87
CA ALA A 261 -9.07 -10.48 -23.58
C ALA A 261 -9.24 -11.99 -23.37
N ARG A 262 -9.54 -12.41 -22.14
CA ARG A 262 -9.84 -13.81 -21.81
C ARG A 262 -11.08 -14.36 -22.54
N MET A 263 -12.17 -13.59 -22.60
CA MET A 263 -13.39 -14.00 -23.31
C MET A 263 -13.15 -14.16 -24.82
N LYS A 264 -12.23 -13.38 -25.38
CA LYS A 264 -11.81 -13.52 -26.79
C LYS A 264 -10.95 -14.77 -27.01
N GLU A 265 -9.97 -15.04 -26.15
CA GLU A 265 -9.13 -16.24 -26.24
C GLU A 265 -9.94 -17.54 -26.15
N GLY A 266 -10.85 -17.66 -25.17
CA GLY A 266 -11.70 -18.84 -25.02
C GLY A 266 -12.68 -19.08 -26.17
N ARG A 267 -12.93 -18.08 -27.01
CA ARG A 267 -13.82 -18.16 -28.18
C ARG A 267 -13.07 -18.59 -29.45
N THR A 268 -11.75 -18.40 -29.50
CA THR A 268 -10.88 -18.91 -30.57
C THR A 268 -10.58 -20.40 -30.43
N ASP A 269 -10.51 -20.93 -29.20
CA ASP A 269 -10.23 -22.36 -28.96
C ASP A 269 -11.42 -23.27 -29.32
N GLY A 270 -12.64 -22.74 -29.34
CA GLY A 270 -13.85 -23.45 -29.75
C GLY A 270 -14.04 -23.58 -31.28
N ASN A 271 -13.13 -23.04 -32.09
CA ASN A 271 -13.24 -23.01 -33.55
C ASN A 271 -12.18 -23.84 -34.29
N ASN A 272 -11.37 -24.61 -33.57
CA ASN A 272 -10.51 -25.65 -34.15
C ASN A 272 -11.26 -26.99 -34.10
N VAL A 273 -12.15 -27.19 -35.08
CA VAL A 273 -12.71 -28.50 -35.46
C VAL A 273 -11.80 -29.15 -36.48
#